data_AF-A0A7S1E812-F1
#
_entry.id   AF-A0A7S1E812-F1
#
_cell.length_a   1.000
_cell.length_b   1.000
_cell.length_c   1.000
_cell.angle_alpha   90.00
_cell.angle_beta   90.00
_cell.angle_gamma   90.00
#
_symmetry.space_group_name_H-M   'P 1'
#
loop_
_entity.id
_entity.type
_entity.pdbx_description
1 polymer ?
#
loop_
_entity_poly.entity_id
_entity_poly.type
_entity_poly.pdbx_seq_one_letter_code
_entity_poly.pdbx_strand_id
1 'polypeptide(L)'
;GFDAIKSVYAAKLGDLKKVGDPIEFRASENEARPAAFSSLQKKIEMYQKWLNEIQGKDEFAHITDDERQTCLTNCDETSSWMYDMMDKQGSVSVNVNPVVTVSEINTKNQELTKICSGIKHKPVPKPKKETKKEEKKEEPPTDPPAADGEAMETDKVDDDKAEDKGEPMETD
;
A
#
# COMPACT_ATOMS: atom_id res chain seq x y z
N GLY A 1 46.55 -24.16 7.33
CA GLY A 1 46.20 -24.86 8.59
C GLY A 1 44.70 -24.94 8.73
N PHE A 2 44.13 -24.12 9.61
CA PHE A 2 42.70 -24.15 9.99
C PHE A 2 41.71 -23.90 8.84
N ASP A 3 42.01 -22.96 7.95
CA ASP A 3 41.07 -22.50 6.91
C ASP A 3 40.72 -23.59 5.88
N ALA A 4 41.66 -24.47 5.54
CA ALA A 4 41.40 -25.61 4.66
C ALA A 4 40.31 -26.55 5.19
N ILE A 5 40.27 -26.75 6.51
CA ILE A 5 39.26 -27.59 7.18
C ILE A 5 37.90 -26.88 7.17
N LYS A 6 37.87 -25.57 7.50
CA LYS A 6 36.65 -24.74 7.46
C LYS A 6 36.04 -24.71 6.06
N SER A 7 36.87 -24.55 5.02
CA SER A 7 36.46 -24.54 3.61
C SER A 7 35.77 -25.85 3.21
N VAL A 8 36.31 -27.01 3.60
CA VAL A 8 35.69 -28.33 3.32
C VAL A 8 34.33 -28.48 4.01
N TYR A 9 34.16 -28.00 5.24
CA TYR A 9 32.85 -28.01 5.91
C TYR A 9 31.85 -27.05 5.24
N ALA A 10 32.29 -25.86 4.83
CA ALA A 10 31.46 -24.90 4.11
C ALA A 10 31.01 -25.44 2.74
N ALA A 11 31.90 -26.11 2.01
CA ALA A 11 31.58 -26.78 0.75
C ALA A 11 30.53 -27.89 0.94
N LYS A 12 30.73 -28.79 1.90
CA LYS A 12 29.77 -29.86 2.24
C LYS A 12 28.40 -29.30 2.66
N LEU A 13 28.38 -28.22 3.44
CA LEU A 13 27.13 -27.55 3.82
C LEU A 13 26.44 -26.96 2.58
N GLY A 14 27.19 -26.31 1.69
CA GLY A 14 26.67 -25.79 0.42
C GLY A 14 26.10 -26.89 -0.49
N ASP A 15 26.74 -28.05 -0.55
CA ASP A 15 26.26 -29.19 -1.33
C ASP A 15 24.99 -29.82 -0.75
N LEU A 16 24.86 -29.90 0.58
CA LEU A 16 23.61 -30.31 1.23
C LEU A 16 22.47 -29.31 0.98
N LYS A 17 22.75 -28.01 1.08
CA LYS A 17 21.77 -26.93 0.84
C LYS A 17 21.20 -26.95 -0.58
N LYS A 18 22.00 -27.24 -1.61
CA LYS A 18 21.52 -27.40 -3.00
C LYS A 18 20.37 -28.42 -3.13
N VAL A 19 20.29 -29.41 -2.22
CA VAL A 19 19.24 -30.42 -2.19
C VAL A 19 18.14 -30.09 -1.17
N GLY A 20 18.52 -29.55 -0.01
CA GLY A 20 17.61 -29.19 1.09
C GLY A 20 16.76 -27.95 0.81
N ASP A 21 17.38 -26.85 0.41
CA ASP A 21 16.73 -25.54 0.24
C ASP A 21 15.52 -25.61 -0.73
N PRO A 22 15.56 -26.34 -1.88
CA PRO A 22 14.39 -26.51 -2.73
C PRO A 22 13.26 -27.34 -2.12
N ILE A 23 13.55 -28.25 -1.18
CA ILE A 23 12.54 -29.06 -0.48
C ILE A 23 11.85 -28.19 0.57
N GLU A 24 12.64 -27.45 1.37
CA GLU A 24 12.15 -26.50 2.37
C GLU A 24 11.28 -25.42 1.71
N PHE A 25 11.76 -24.82 0.61
CA PHE A 25 11.00 -23.85 -0.18
C PHE A 25 9.65 -24.41 -0.68
N ARG A 26 9.61 -25.63 -1.23
CA ARG A 26 8.35 -26.26 -1.67
C ARG A 26 7.39 -26.48 -0.50
N ALA A 27 7.89 -26.89 0.66
CA ALA A 27 7.07 -27.09 1.85
C ALA A 27 6.48 -25.75 2.35
N SER A 28 7.31 -24.73 2.55
CA SER A 28 6.86 -23.41 3.02
C SER A 28 5.89 -22.75 2.05
N GLU A 29 6.13 -22.87 0.74
CA GLU A 29 5.23 -22.37 -0.30
C GLU A 29 3.88 -23.11 -0.27
N ASN A 30 3.89 -24.44 -0.10
CA ASN A 30 2.66 -25.22 -0.06
C ASN A 30 1.80 -24.92 1.17
N GLU A 31 2.42 -24.68 2.33
CA GLU A 31 1.72 -24.31 3.56
C GLU A 31 1.15 -22.88 3.51
N ALA A 32 1.90 -21.92 2.94
CA ALA A 32 1.50 -20.52 2.92
C ALA A 32 0.55 -20.14 1.76
N ARG A 33 0.59 -20.85 0.62
CA ARG A 33 -0.23 -20.52 -0.57
C ARG A 33 -1.74 -20.46 -0.32
N PRO A 34 -2.38 -21.38 0.45
CA PRO A 34 -3.82 -21.29 0.73
C PRO A 34 -4.22 -20.00 1.46
N ALA A 35 -3.37 -19.52 2.39
CA ALA A 35 -3.59 -18.26 3.09
C ALA A 35 -3.40 -17.04 2.17
N ALA A 36 -2.40 -17.09 1.27
CA ALA A 36 -2.17 -16.05 0.27
C ALA A 36 -3.37 -15.90 -0.69
N PHE A 37 -3.88 -17.01 -1.24
CA PHE A 37 -5.09 -16.99 -2.08
C PHE A 37 -6.32 -16.51 -1.30
N SER A 38 -6.52 -16.97 -0.06
CA SER A 38 -7.61 -16.49 0.80
C SER A 38 -7.56 -14.97 1.05
N SER A 39 -6.36 -14.40 1.13
CA SER A 39 -6.15 -12.94 1.25
C SER A 39 -6.49 -12.20 -0.04
N LEU A 40 -6.10 -12.75 -1.20
CA LEU A 40 -6.41 -12.20 -2.51
C LEU A 40 -7.93 -12.23 -2.78
N GLN A 41 -8.59 -13.36 -2.51
CA GLN A 41 -10.04 -13.50 -2.68
C GLN A 41 -10.81 -12.47 -1.83
N LYS A 42 -10.50 -12.35 -0.54
CA LYS A 42 -11.13 -11.35 0.35
C LYS A 42 -10.95 -9.91 -0.15
N LYS A 43 -9.83 -9.61 -0.79
CA LYS A 43 -9.55 -8.30 -1.41
C LYS A 43 -10.42 -8.06 -2.64
N ILE A 44 -10.56 -9.04 -3.53
CA ILE A 44 -11.46 -8.98 -4.69
C ILE A 44 -12.90 -8.77 -4.20
N GLU A 45 -13.39 -9.60 -3.27
CA GLU A 45 -14.73 -9.50 -2.69
C GLU A 45 -15.00 -8.12 -2.04
N MET A 46 -14.01 -7.58 -1.32
CA MET A 46 -14.11 -6.24 -0.72
C MET A 46 -14.29 -5.14 -1.78
N TYR A 47 -13.53 -5.19 -2.88
CA TYR A 47 -13.64 -4.19 -3.95
C TYR A 47 -14.91 -4.36 -4.78
N GLN A 48 -15.32 -5.60 -5.12
CA GLN A 48 -16.59 -5.87 -5.78
C GLN A 48 -17.78 -5.43 -4.92
N LYS A 49 -17.76 -5.69 -3.61
CA LYS A 49 -18.79 -5.20 -2.68
C LYS A 49 -18.84 -3.67 -2.67
N TRP A 50 -17.69 -3.01 -2.55
CA TRP A 50 -17.62 -1.54 -2.61
C TRP A 50 -18.15 -0.98 -3.94
N LEU A 51 -17.80 -1.58 -5.09
CA LEU A 51 -18.32 -1.19 -6.40
C LEU A 51 -19.84 -1.30 -6.53
N ASN A 52 -20.46 -2.28 -5.85
CA ASN A 52 -21.92 -2.38 -5.76
C ASN A 52 -22.50 -1.33 -4.79
N GLU A 53 -21.83 -1.07 -3.66
CA GLU A 53 -22.28 -0.09 -2.66
C GLU A 53 -22.23 1.37 -3.13
N ILE A 54 -21.41 1.72 -4.12
CA ILE A 54 -21.33 3.09 -4.66
C ILE A 54 -22.33 3.36 -5.81
N GLN A 55 -22.97 2.33 -6.36
CA GLN A 55 -23.95 2.49 -7.44
C GLN A 55 -25.18 3.25 -6.93
N GLY A 56 -25.55 4.33 -7.63
CA GLY A 56 -26.73 5.13 -7.29
C GLY A 56 -26.60 6.02 -6.04
N LYS A 57 -25.38 6.29 -5.56
CA LYS A 57 -25.15 7.19 -4.42
C LYS A 57 -24.43 8.48 -4.80
N ASP A 58 -25.05 9.61 -4.52
CA ASP A 58 -24.53 10.95 -4.84
C ASP A 58 -23.17 11.25 -4.19
N GLU A 59 -22.87 10.67 -3.02
CA GLU A 59 -21.58 10.84 -2.34
C GLU A 59 -20.39 10.34 -3.19
N PHE A 60 -20.62 9.40 -4.11
CA PHE A 60 -19.64 8.85 -5.04
C PHE A 60 -19.74 9.37 -6.48
N ALA A 61 -20.57 10.40 -6.75
CA ALA A 61 -20.72 10.98 -8.09
C ALA A 61 -19.43 11.62 -8.66
N HIS A 62 -18.38 11.75 -7.84
CA HIS A 62 -17.04 12.18 -8.25
C HIS A 62 -16.16 11.06 -8.85
N ILE A 63 -16.60 9.79 -8.74
CA ILE A 63 -15.95 8.61 -9.33
C ILE A 63 -16.60 8.34 -10.69
N THR A 64 -15.83 8.46 -11.77
CA THR A 64 -16.38 8.31 -13.12
C THR A 64 -16.75 6.87 -13.43
N ASP A 65 -17.65 6.68 -14.39
CA ASP A 65 -18.08 5.36 -14.86
C ASP A 65 -16.89 4.54 -15.38
N ASP A 66 -15.95 5.18 -16.09
CA ASP A 66 -14.69 4.58 -16.54
C ASP A 66 -13.82 4.08 -15.39
N GLU A 67 -13.76 4.81 -14.26
CA GLU A 67 -13.00 4.40 -13.08
C GLU A 67 -13.67 3.20 -12.38
N ARG A 68 -15.01 3.20 -12.27
CA ARG A 68 -15.75 2.05 -11.72
C ARG A 68 -15.55 0.82 -12.61
N GLN A 69 -15.64 0.97 -13.93
CA GLN A 69 -15.38 -0.10 -14.89
C GLN A 69 -13.92 -0.57 -14.84
N THR A 70 -12.94 0.32 -14.65
CA THR A 70 -11.53 -0.04 -14.51
C THR A 70 -11.31 -0.94 -13.29
N CYS A 71 -11.87 -0.60 -12.13
CA CYS A 71 -11.73 -1.43 -10.94
C CYS A 71 -12.52 -2.76 -11.07
N LEU A 72 -13.69 -2.75 -11.73
CA LEU A 72 -14.44 -3.99 -12.01
C LEU A 72 -13.64 -4.94 -12.90
N THR A 73 -13.15 -4.47 -14.05
CA THR A 73 -12.32 -5.25 -14.97
C THR A 73 -11.08 -5.81 -14.26
N ASN A 74 -10.39 -5.01 -13.43
CA ASN A 74 -9.23 -5.50 -12.67
C ASN A 74 -9.61 -6.56 -11.61
N CYS A 75 -10.77 -6.45 -10.97
CA CYS A 75 -11.27 -7.49 -10.06
C CYS A 75 -11.52 -8.80 -10.81
N ASP A 76 -12.16 -8.73 -11.98
CA ASP A 76 -12.54 -9.91 -12.76
C ASP A 76 -11.31 -10.58 -13.43
N GLU A 77 -10.37 -9.80 -13.96
CA GLU A 77 -9.07 -10.29 -14.45
C GLU A 77 -8.26 -10.96 -13.34
N THR A 78 -8.19 -10.34 -12.16
CA THR A 78 -7.45 -10.91 -11.01
C THR A 78 -8.13 -12.17 -10.47
N SER A 79 -9.46 -12.22 -10.49
CA SER A 79 -10.26 -13.40 -10.13
C SER A 79 -10.04 -14.55 -11.11
N SER A 80 -10.10 -14.28 -12.42
CA SER A 80 -9.82 -15.26 -13.46
C SER A 80 -8.39 -15.81 -13.37
N TRP A 81 -7.40 -14.95 -13.16
CA TRP A 81 -6.01 -15.35 -12.92
C TRP A 81 -5.88 -16.22 -11.66
N MET A 82 -6.57 -15.86 -10.57
CA MET A 82 -6.53 -16.63 -9.32
C MET A 82 -7.02 -18.06 -9.53
N TYR A 83 -8.18 -18.26 -10.20
CA TYR A 83 -8.71 -19.58 -10.49
C TYR A 83 -7.80 -20.39 -11.44
N ASP A 84 -7.31 -19.78 -12.53
CA ASP A 84 -6.37 -20.42 -13.47
C ASP A 84 -5.08 -20.87 -12.76
N MET A 85 -4.54 -20.05 -11.86
CA MET A 85 -3.37 -20.43 -11.04
C MET A 85 -3.68 -21.52 -10.01
N MET A 86 -4.87 -21.52 -9.40
CA MET A 86 -5.30 -22.58 -8.48
C MET A 86 -5.45 -23.92 -9.20
N ASP A 87 -6.09 -23.94 -10.38
CA ASP A 87 -6.27 -25.16 -11.18
C ASP A 87 -4.93 -25.70 -11.69
N LYS A 88 -4.06 -24.83 -12.24
CA LYS A 88 -2.70 -25.21 -12.64
C LYS A 88 -1.90 -25.77 -11.47
N GLN A 89 -1.94 -25.12 -10.31
CA GLN A 89 -1.23 -25.59 -9.13
C GLN A 89 -1.81 -26.90 -8.57
N GLY A 90 -3.13 -27.12 -8.67
CA GLY A 90 -3.78 -28.36 -8.29
C GLY A 90 -3.46 -29.54 -9.22
N SER A 91 -3.10 -29.27 -10.48
CA SER A 91 -2.64 -30.29 -11.44
C SER A 91 -1.20 -30.77 -11.22
N VAL A 92 -0.43 -30.09 -10.36
CA VAL A 92 1.01 -30.35 -10.15
C VAL A 92 1.26 -31.09 -8.83
N SER A 93 2.07 -32.13 -8.89
CA SER A 93 2.44 -32.93 -7.71
C SER A 93 3.29 -32.14 -6.70
N VAL A 94 3.06 -32.38 -5.41
CA VAL A 94 3.69 -31.66 -4.27
C VAL A 94 5.22 -31.69 -4.23
N ASN A 95 5.86 -32.64 -4.93
CA ASN A 95 7.31 -32.75 -5.01
C ASN A 95 7.93 -31.93 -6.17
N VAL A 96 7.10 -31.34 -7.03
CA VAL A 96 7.50 -30.47 -8.14
C VAL A 96 7.48 -29.01 -7.67
N ASN A 97 8.28 -28.15 -8.29
CA ASN A 97 8.27 -26.72 -7.97
C ASN A 97 6.87 -26.13 -8.27
N PRO A 98 6.41 -25.15 -7.47
CA PRO A 98 5.08 -24.58 -7.65
C PRO A 98 4.97 -23.80 -8.96
N VAL A 99 3.77 -23.78 -9.53
CA VAL A 99 3.43 -22.99 -10.72
C VAL A 99 3.24 -21.51 -10.35
N VAL A 100 2.82 -21.26 -9.11
CA VAL A 100 2.58 -19.92 -8.56
C VAL A 100 3.10 -19.85 -7.12
N THR A 101 3.90 -18.82 -6.86
CA THR A 101 4.47 -18.56 -5.54
C THR A 101 3.59 -17.63 -4.71
N VAL A 102 3.77 -17.70 -3.39
CA VAL A 102 3.17 -16.75 -2.43
C VAL A 102 3.56 -15.31 -2.76
N SER A 103 4.79 -15.09 -3.26
CA SER A 103 5.29 -13.78 -3.68
C SER A 103 4.52 -13.21 -4.88
N GLU A 104 4.20 -14.04 -5.88
CA GLU A 104 3.41 -13.63 -7.05
C GLU A 104 1.95 -13.32 -6.68
N ILE A 105 1.33 -14.14 -5.81
CA ILE A 105 -0.04 -13.89 -5.30
C ILE A 105 -0.08 -12.57 -4.52
N ASN A 106 0.93 -12.31 -3.67
CA ASN A 106 1.03 -11.06 -2.94
C ASN A 106 1.28 -9.85 -3.87
N THR A 107 2.08 -10.02 -4.94
CA THR A 107 2.28 -8.99 -5.97
C THR A 107 0.96 -8.65 -6.66
N LYS A 108 0.18 -9.65 -7.09
CA LYS A 108 -1.15 -9.41 -7.70
C LYS A 108 -2.14 -8.74 -6.73
N ASN A 109 -2.11 -9.11 -5.45
CA ASN A 109 -2.90 -8.43 -4.41
C ASN A 109 -2.51 -6.95 -4.26
N GLN A 110 -1.21 -6.64 -4.31
CA GLN A 110 -0.72 -5.26 -4.26
C GLN A 110 -1.11 -4.45 -5.50
N GLU A 111 -1.05 -5.05 -6.70
CA GLU A 111 -1.48 -4.39 -7.95
C GLU A 111 -2.98 -4.05 -7.93
N LEU A 112 -3.84 -5.03 -7.63
CA LEU A 112 -5.28 -4.82 -7.46
C LEU A 112 -5.57 -3.75 -6.40
N THR A 113 -4.88 -3.84 -5.26
CA THR A 113 -4.99 -2.85 -4.18
C THR A 113 -4.62 -1.46 -4.66
N LYS A 114 -3.50 -1.30 -5.37
CA LYS A 114 -3.00 0.00 -5.84
C LYS A 114 -4.02 0.70 -6.76
N ILE A 115 -4.61 -0.05 -7.69
CA ILE A 115 -5.60 0.47 -8.65
C ILE A 115 -6.90 0.85 -7.94
N CYS A 116 -7.56 -0.12 -7.30
CA CYS A 116 -8.87 0.11 -6.69
C CYS A 116 -8.82 1.01 -5.43
N SER A 117 -7.71 1.02 -4.67
CA SER A 117 -7.51 1.98 -3.57
C SER A 117 -7.37 3.41 -4.09
N GLY A 118 -6.60 3.63 -5.18
CA GLY A 118 -6.44 4.95 -5.78
C GLY A 118 -7.76 5.58 -6.21
N ILE A 119 -8.67 4.77 -6.74
CA ILE A 119 -10.03 5.18 -7.13
C ILE A 119 -10.91 5.39 -5.90
N LYS A 120 -10.92 4.43 -4.95
CA LYS A 120 -11.74 4.49 -3.73
C LYS A 120 -11.42 5.71 -2.84
N HIS A 121 -10.16 6.12 -2.79
CA HIS A 121 -9.70 7.24 -1.97
C HIS A 121 -9.54 8.55 -2.76
N LYS A 122 -10.11 8.63 -3.97
CA LYS A 122 -10.12 9.85 -4.76
C LYS A 122 -10.84 10.96 -3.98
N PRO A 123 -10.22 12.13 -3.76
CA PRO A 123 -10.83 13.19 -2.98
C PRO A 123 -11.99 13.82 -3.75
N VAL A 124 -13.11 14.07 -3.07
CA VAL A 124 -14.21 14.88 -3.59
C VAL A 124 -13.63 16.23 -4.04
N PRO A 125 -13.80 16.65 -5.31
CA PRO A 125 -13.27 17.92 -5.78
C PRO A 125 -13.88 19.05 -4.94
N LYS A 126 -13.02 19.84 -4.28
CA LYS A 126 -13.46 20.97 -3.44
C LYS A 126 -14.41 21.85 -4.27
N PRO A 127 -15.59 22.22 -3.75
CA PRO A 127 -16.51 23.06 -4.50
C PRO A 127 -15.76 24.34 -4.88
N LYS A 128 -15.75 24.66 -6.18
CA LYS A 128 -15.30 25.97 -6.63
C LYS A 128 -16.16 26.98 -5.90
N LYS A 129 -15.56 27.71 -4.95
CA LYS A 129 -16.17 28.96 -4.47
C LYS A 129 -16.43 29.77 -5.72
N GLU A 130 -17.69 30.02 -6.02
CA GLU A 130 -18.04 31.04 -7.00
C GLU A 130 -17.40 32.33 -6.49
N THR A 131 -16.34 32.76 -7.16
CA THR A 131 -15.79 34.09 -6.97
C THR A 131 -16.88 35.03 -7.38
N LYS A 132 -17.62 35.50 -6.36
CA LYS A 132 -18.65 36.52 -6.47
C LYS A 132 -18.13 37.59 -7.40
N LYS A 133 -18.85 37.79 -8.50
CA LYS A 133 -18.52 38.73 -9.56
C LYS A 133 -18.45 40.15 -8.97
N GLU A 134 -17.28 40.55 -8.49
CA GLU A 134 -17.02 41.93 -8.13
C GLU A 134 -17.05 42.75 -9.41
N GLU A 135 -17.97 43.71 -9.46
CA GLU A 135 -18.12 44.60 -10.59
C GLU A 135 -16.86 45.45 -10.75
N LYS A 136 -16.15 45.20 -11.84
CA LYS A 136 -15.06 46.03 -12.33
C LYS A 136 -15.55 47.48 -12.47
N LYS A 137 -15.00 48.37 -11.65
CA LYS A 137 -15.06 49.82 -11.90
C LYS A 137 -13.64 50.39 -12.00
N GLU A 138 -13.21 50.59 -13.23
CA GLU A 138 -12.17 51.55 -13.63
C GLU A 138 -12.54 52.96 -13.10
N GLU A 139 -11.63 53.88 -12.74
CA GLU A 139 -10.22 54.10 -13.11
C GLU A 139 -9.44 54.86 -11.98
N PRO A 140 -8.10 55.08 -12.07
CA PRO A 140 -7.20 55.56 -11.00
C PRO A 140 -6.71 57.03 -11.21
N PRO A 141 -5.50 57.48 -10.79
CA PRO A 141 -4.87 57.57 -9.45
C PRO A 141 -4.43 59.03 -9.08
N THR A 142 -3.89 59.26 -7.87
CA THR A 142 -2.65 60.06 -7.63
C THR A 142 -2.14 59.98 -6.18
N ASP A 143 -0.87 59.62 -6.04
CA ASP A 143 0.06 59.64 -4.88
C ASP A 143 0.30 61.03 -4.21
N PRO A 144 1.15 61.17 -3.15
CA PRO A 144 1.68 60.23 -2.13
C PRO A 144 1.33 60.82 -0.70
N PRO A 145 2.16 60.96 0.37
CA PRO A 145 3.43 60.31 0.79
C PRO A 145 3.57 59.93 2.31
N ALA A 146 4.69 59.25 2.59
CA ALA A 146 5.59 59.40 3.76
C ALA A 146 5.44 58.52 5.04
N ALA A 147 6.63 58.23 5.60
CA ALA A 147 7.01 57.49 6.82
C ALA A 147 6.82 55.95 6.78
N ASP A 148 7.86 55.10 6.81
CA ASP A 148 8.91 54.89 7.86
C ASP A 148 8.32 54.16 9.08
N GLY A 149 8.86 53.06 9.64
CA GLY A 149 10.05 52.24 9.37
C GLY A 149 10.13 51.12 10.45
N GLU A 150 10.92 50.05 10.22
CA GLU A 150 11.29 49.03 11.26
C GLU A 150 10.11 48.23 11.91
N ALA A 151 10.27 47.11 12.64
CA ALA A 151 11.31 46.08 12.73
C ALA A 151 10.69 44.72 13.17
N MET A 152 11.55 43.70 13.17
CA MET A 152 11.42 42.29 13.57
C MET A 152 10.98 41.99 15.03
N GLU A 153 10.92 40.67 15.30
CA GLU A 153 10.82 39.95 16.58
C GLU A 153 9.42 39.92 17.23
N THR A 154 8.82 38.78 17.59
CA THR A 154 9.26 37.59 18.38
C THR A 154 9.55 37.90 19.84
N ASP A 155 8.62 37.53 20.73
CA ASP A 155 8.76 37.65 22.18
C ASP A 155 8.10 36.44 22.88
N LYS A 156 8.56 36.16 24.12
CA LYS A 156 8.15 35.09 25.06
C LYS A 156 8.73 33.67 24.82
N VAL A 157 9.66 33.14 25.63
CA VAL A 157 10.18 33.50 26.99
C VAL A 157 9.07 33.37 28.07
N ASP A 158 9.15 32.55 29.14
CA ASP A 158 10.20 31.66 29.67
C ASP A 158 9.56 30.52 30.54
N ASP A 159 10.41 29.83 31.31
CA ASP A 159 10.23 29.49 32.74
C ASP A 159 10.10 27.99 33.16
N ASP A 160 11.25 27.51 33.65
CA ASP A 160 11.50 26.74 34.89
C ASP A 160 10.90 25.31 35.10
N LYS A 161 11.80 24.32 34.91
CA LYS A 161 12.35 23.43 35.97
C LYS A 161 11.41 22.65 36.91
N ALA A 162 11.58 21.32 36.90
CA ALA A 162 11.68 20.51 38.13
C ALA A 162 12.43 19.18 37.87
N GLU A 163 13.25 18.76 38.83
CA GLU A 163 13.85 17.42 38.91
C GLU A 163 12.86 16.40 39.51
N ASP A 164 12.94 15.11 39.18
CA ASP A 164 13.39 14.03 40.09
C ASP A 164 13.33 12.62 39.42
N LYS A 165 13.91 11.63 40.11
CA LYS A 165 14.29 10.27 39.71
C LYS A 165 13.13 9.29 39.41
N GLY A 166 13.47 8.21 38.71
CA GLY A 166 12.71 6.95 38.76
C GLY A 166 13.21 5.89 37.75
N GLU A 167 14.05 4.95 38.20
CA GLU A 167 14.49 3.78 37.42
C GLU A 167 13.41 2.66 37.37
N PRO A 168 13.51 1.68 36.44
CA PRO A 168 12.36 0.88 36.00
C PRO A 168 12.06 -0.33 36.89
N MET A 169 10.82 -0.83 36.79
CA MET A 169 10.43 -2.17 37.25
C MET A 169 10.17 -3.11 36.07
N GLU A 170 10.86 -4.24 36.07
CA GLU A 170 10.47 -5.44 35.32
C GLU A 170 9.21 -6.07 35.94
N THR A 171 8.39 -6.72 35.12
CA THR A 171 7.30 -7.59 35.58
C THR A 171 7.37 -8.94 34.89
N ASP A 172 7.34 -9.99 35.71
CA ASP A 172 7.22 -11.42 35.38
C ASP A 172 5.97 -11.73 34.53
#